data_AF-A0A3L6LDV2-F1
#
_entry.id   AF-A0A3L6LDV2-F1
#
_cell.length_a   1.000
_cell.length_b   1.000
_cell.length_c   1.000
_cell.angle_alpha   90.00
_cell.angle_beta   90.00
_cell.angle_gamma   90.00
#
_symmetry.space_group_name_H-M   'P 1'
#
loop_
_entity.id
_entity.type
_entity.pdbx_description
1 polymer ?
#
loop_
_entity_poly.entity_id
_entity_poly.type
_entity_poly.pdbx_seq_one_letter_code
_entity_poly.pdbx_strand_id
1 'polypeptide(L)'
;MSTAPNAKNNISLKKSVGDVWPLTAKRVLMRVDFNVPMQNGHITNDYRIRAAIPTIRRVIDQGGICILLSHLGRPRGVSMVAGVRDIRRRYHEAQFHDNKGKTAFFSVLPGEEKVKILAKSSAREEATHISPEVKSGKTMLFARLPEDEKKSLLMQYLNENKDSALPQMSVSAGYEEQYSLRPVAVRLAELLGQHVYFAHDCLDARVEVSRLKRGNVMLLENVRFYSEENGENAEEREAMAKILASYGDVYISDAFGAAHRDSATMTGIPKILGHGAAGYLMEKEISYFAKVLGNPPRPLVAIVGGAKVSEKIQLLDNMLQRIDYLLIGGAMAYTFLKAQGYSIGKSKCEESKLEFSRSLLKKAEDRKVQVILPIDHVCHTEFKAVDSPLITEDQNIPEGHMALDIGPKTIEKYVQTIGKCKSAIWNGPMGVFEMVPYSKGTFAIAKAMGRGTQKRGLMSIIGGGESAGAAELCGEAARISHVSTGGGASLELLEGKTLPGVAVLDDKE
;
A
#
# COMPACT_ATOMS: atom_id res chain seq x y z
N MET A 1 12.20 45.58 13.56
CA MET A 1 12.43 44.12 13.61
C MET A 1 11.08 43.46 13.80
N SER A 2 10.44 43.04 12.71
CA SER A 2 9.15 42.34 12.74
C SER A 2 9.42 40.90 12.37
N THR A 3 9.29 40.01 13.36
CA THR A 3 9.43 38.56 13.20
C THR A 3 8.31 38.06 12.30
N ALA A 4 8.66 37.48 11.16
CA ALA A 4 7.73 36.76 10.30
C ALA A 4 6.97 35.71 11.14
N PRO A 5 5.67 35.50 10.91
CA PRO A 5 4.89 34.54 11.67
C PRO A 5 5.46 33.14 11.41
N ASN A 6 5.83 32.45 12.48
CA ASN A 6 6.23 31.04 12.45
C ASN A 6 5.16 30.25 11.68
N ALA A 7 5.54 29.66 10.55
CA ALA A 7 4.74 28.64 9.90
C ALA A 7 4.54 27.51 10.93
N LYS A 8 3.32 27.38 11.46
CA LYS A 8 2.98 26.29 12.38
C LYS A 8 3.38 24.97 11.71
N ASN A 9 4.27 24.22 12.35
CA ASN A 9 4.59 22.85 11.95
C ASN A 9 3.27 22.05 11.98
N ASN A 10 2.72 21.70 10.81
CA ASN A 10 1.45 20.98 10.70
C ASN A 10 1.54 19.48 11.04
N ILE A 11 2.67 19.01 11.55
CA ILE A 11 2.88 17.60 11.91
C ILE A 11 3.42 17.55 13.34
N SER A 12 2.54 17.30 14.30
CA SER A 12 2.94 16.92 15.65
C SER A 12 3.62 15.54 15.62
N LEU A 13 4.61 15.33 16.50
CA LEU A 13 5.18 14.02 16.71
C LEU A 13 4.10 13.12 17.32
N LYS A 14 3.86 11.98 16.69
CA LYS A 14 2.86 11.00 17.14
C LYS A 14 3.52 9.95 18.03
N LYS A 15 2.75 9.36 18.96
CA LYS A 15 3.17 8.17 19.69
C LYS A 15 3.54 7.08 18.69
N SER A 16 4.66 6.41 18.91
CA SER A 16 5.05 5.26 18.11
C SER A 16 4.76 3.96 18.83
N VAL A 17 4.85 2.83 18.11
CA VAL A 17 4.77 1.49 18.69
C VAL A 17 5.84 1.25 19.78
N GLY A 18 6.92 2.04 19.78
CA GLY A 18 7.90 2.04 20.87
C GLY A 18 7.33 2.56 22.19
N ASP A 19 6.38 3.49 22.13
CA ASP A 19 5.72 4.11 23.28
C ASP A 19 4.53 3.29 23.81
N VAL A 20 4.06 2.29 23.06
CA VAL A 20 2.96 1.41 23.47
C VAL A 20 3.48 0.23 24.27
N TRP A 21 3.21 0.22 25.58
CA TRP A 21 3.62 -0.84 26.49
C TRP A 21 2.62 -1.00 27.66
N PRO A 22 2.33 -2.23 28.12
CA PRO A 22 2.76 -3.52 27.58
C PRO A 22 1.88 -4.04 26.43
N LEU A 23 2.50 -4.71 25.45
CA LEU A 23 1.79 -5.42 24.37
C LEU A 23 1.50 -6.90 24.68
N THR A 24 2.03 -7.43 25.79
CA THR A 24 1.87 -8.84 26.15
C THR A 24 0.40 -9.22 26.28
N ALA A 25 -0.01 -10.28 25.57
CA ALA A 25 -1.39 -10.79 25.50
C ALA A 25 -2.44 -9.83 24.91
N LYS A 26 -2.03 -8.65 24.39
CA LYS A 26 -2.93 -7.73 23.68
C LYS A 26 -3.11 -8.17 22.24
N ARG A 27 -4.34 -8.07 21.73
CA ARG A 27 -4.64 -8.18 20.31
C ARG A 27 -4.38 -6.82 19.67
N VAL A 28 -3.38 -6.76 18.81
CA VAL A 28 -2.95 -5.53 18.16
C VAL A 28 -3.46 -5.53 16.73
N LEU A 29 -4.38 -4.62 16.44
CA LEU A 29 -4.80 -4.33 15.08
C LEU A 29 -3.76 -3.43 14.43
N MET A 30 -3.13 -3.92 13.38
CA MET A 30 -2.10 -3.20 12.67
C MET A 30 -2.52 -2.98 11.22
N ARG A 31 -2.73 -1.71 10.85
CA ARG A 31 -3.04 -1.32 9.47
C ARG A 31 -1.76 -1.18 8.68
N VAL A 32 -1.56 -2.05 7.69
CA VAL A 32 -0.32 -2.15 6.89
C VAL A 32 -0.56 -1.86 5.41
N ASP A 33 0.48 -1.44 4.71
CA ASP A 33 0.44 -1.26 3.26
C ASP A 33 1.02 -2.50 2.56
N PHE A 34 0.18 -3.50 2.28
CA PHE A 34 0.55 -4.63 1.43
C PHE A 34 0.01 -4.51 0.00
N ASN A 35 -0.19 -3.30 -0.49
CA ASN A 35 -0.55 -3.07 -1.89
C ASN A 35 0.69 -3.23 -2.79
N VAL A 36 1.11 -4.47 -2.99
CA VAL A 36 2.30 -4.84 -3.77
C VAL A 36 1.98 -5.05 -5.25
N PRO A 37 2.94 -4.82 -6.17
CA PRO A 37 2.74 -5.14 -7.56
C PRO A 37 2.66 -6.66 -7.76
N MET A 38 1.69 -7.07 -8.58
CA MET A 38 1.37 -8.45 -8.87
C MET A 38 1.44 -8.70 -10.37
N GLN A 39 1.96 -9.85 -10.78
CA GLN A 39 1.93 -10.32 -12.16
C GLN A 39 1.56 -11.80 -12.16
N ASN A 40 0.49 -12.18 -12.86
CA ASN A 40 0.00 -13.56 -12.96
C ASN A 40 -0.15 -14.26 -11.58
N GLY A 41 -0.67 -13.53 -10.58
CA GLY A 41 -0.85 -14.05 -9.22
C GLY A 41 0.42 -14.10 -8.35
N HIS A 42 1.57 -13.68 -8.88
CA HIS A 42 2.84 -13.63 -8.14
C HIS A 42 3.24 -12.20 -7.78
N ILE A 43 3.82 -12.04 -6.58
CA ILE A 43 4.38 -10.77 -6.12
C ILE A 43 5.68 -10.51 -6.87
N THR A 44 5.75 -9.39 -7.62
CA THR A 44 6.98 -9.02 -8.36
C THR A 44 7.94 -8.18 -7.53
N ASN A 45 7.44 -7.51 -6.49
CA ASN A 45 8.25 -6.74 -5.54
C ASN A 45 7.58 -6.77 -4.15
N ASP A 46 8.31 -7.21 -3.14
CA ASP A 46 7.83 -7.39 -1.76
C ASP A 46 8.34 -6.31 -0.79
N TYR A 47 8.89 -5.20 -1.29
CA TYR A 47 9.44 -4.10 -0.49
C TYR A 47 8.46 -3.64 0.61
N ARG A 48 7.19 -3.44 0.25
CA ARG A 48 6.17 -2.99 1.21
C ARG A 48 5.89 -4.01 2.32
N ILE A 49 5.99 -5.31 2.01
CA ILE A 49 5.84 -6.38 3.01
C ILE A 49 7.02 -6.33 3.98
N ARG A 50 8.25 -6.27 3.45
CA ARG A 50 9.47 -6.17 4.27
C ARG A 50 9.50 -4.93 5.16
N ALA A 51 8.97 -3.81 4.67
CA ALA A 51 8.91 -2.55 5.41
C ALA A 51 8.05 -2.64 6.68
N ALA A 52 7.03 -3.51 6.72
CA ALA A 52 6.18 -3.70 7.90
C ALA A 52 6.75 -4.70 8.92
N ILE A 53 7.71 -5.56 8.53
CA ILE A 53 8.28 -6.62 9.38
C ILE A 53 8.80 -6.09 10.73
N PRO A 54 9.52 -4.95 10.81
CA PRO A 54 10.02 -4.44 12.09
C PRO A 54 8.90 -4.17 13.11
N THR A 55 7.78 -3.59 12.67
CA THR A 55 6.64 -3.29 13.53
C THR A 55 5.89 -4.58 13.91
N ILE A 56 5.75 -5.53 12.98
CA ILE A 56 5.14 -6.85 13.29
C ILE A 56 5.97 -7.57 14.36
N ARG A 57 7.30 -7.65 14.18
CA ARG A 57 8.24 -8.26 15.14
C ARG A 57 8.13 -7.60 16.51
N ARG A 58 8.12 -6.28 16.55
CA ARG A 58 7.91 -5.51 17.78
C ARG A 58 6.65 -5.93 18.54
N VAL A 59 5.54 -6.25 17.87
CA VAL A 59 4.32 -6.73 18.54
C VAL A 59 4.50 -8.16 19.08
N ILE A 60 4.95 -9.09 18.23
CA ILE A 60 5.01 -10.52 18.58
C ILE A 60 6.13 -10.84 19.59
N ASP A 61 7.28 -10.16 19.50
CA ASP A 61 8.43 -10.36 20.40
C ASP A 61 8.11 -9.90 21.83
N GLN A 62 7.12 -9.02 21.99
CA GLN A 62 6.56 -8.62 23.28
C GLN A 62 5.42 -9.51 23.77
N GLY A 63 5.12 -10.60 23.06
CA GLY A 63 4.05 -11.54 23.38
C GLY A 63 2.65 -11.03 23.02
N GLY A 64 2.54 -10.04 22.14
CA GLY A 64 1.27 -9.61 21.56
C GLY A 64 0.74 -10.57 20.51
N ILE A 65 -0.51 -10.35 20.09
CA ILE A 65 -1.18 -11.09 19.01
C ILE A 65 -1.39 -10.08 17.87
N CYS A 66 -0.77 -10.31 16.71
CA CYS A 66 -0.78 -9.34 15.63
C CYS A 66 -1.88 -9.67 14.60
N ILE A 67 -2.83 -8.74 14.41
CA ILE A 67 -3.94 -8.87 13.45
C ILE A 67 -3.77 -7.78 12.40
N LEU A 68 -3.42 -8.19 11.19
CA LEU A 68 -3.04 -7.32 10.08
C LEU A 68 -4.25 -7.01 9.21
N LEU A 69 -4.42 -5.72 8.91
CA LEU A 69 -5.43 -5.19 8.01
C LEU A 69 -4.70 -4.58 6.82
N SER A 70 -4.96 -5.03 5.59
CA SER A 70 -4.40 -4.40 4.38
C SER A 70 -5.43 -4.31 3.26
N HIS A 71 -5.06 -3.65 2.18
CA HIS A 71 -5.74 -3.74 0.90
C HIS A 71 -4.76 -4.12 -0.22
N LEU A 72 -5.29 -4.64 -1.32
CA LEU A 72 -4.56 -4.87 -2.57
C LEU A 72 -5.39 -4.36 -3.74
N GLY A 73 -4.76 -3.58 -4.63
CA GLY A 73 -5.39 -3.05 -5.83
C GLY A 73 -6.65 -2.21 -5.57
N ARG A 74 -7.58 -2.30 -6.51
CA ARG A 74 -8.84 -1.55 -6.54
C ARG A 74 -10.01 -2.48 -6.93
N PRO A 75 -10.38 -3.43 -6.06
CA PRO A 75 -11.59 -4.23 -6.28
C PRO A 75 -12.82 -3.32 -6.34
N ARG A 76 -13.91 -3.81 -6.95
CA ARG A 76 -15.19 -3.09 -7.01
C ARG A 76 -15.79 -2.88 -5.62
N GLY A 77 -15.60 -3.87 -4.75
CA GLY A 77 -16.21 -3.91 -3.43
C GLY A 77 -17.70 -4.25 -3.48
N VAL A 78 -18.23 -4.74 -2.36
CA VAL A 78 -19.66 -4.95 -2.12
C VAL A 78 -20.07 -4.25 -0.84
N SER A 79 -21.34 -3.86 -0.72
CA SER A 79 -21.82 -3.33 0.55
C SER A 79 -21.84 -4.42 1.62
N MET A 80 -21.68 -4.04 2.88
CA MET A 80 -21.80 -4.90 4.05
C MET A 80 -23.14 -5.64 4.07
N VAL A 81 -24.24 -4.97 3.68
CA VAL A 81 -25.57 -5.60 3.59
C VAL A 81 -25.57 -6.71 2.54
N ALA A 82 -25.01 -6.45 1.35
CA ALA A 82 -24.89 -7.45 0.30
C ALA A 82 -23.95 -8.59 0.71
N GLY A 83 -22.85 -8.28 1.41
CA GLY A 83 -21.89 -9.25 1.90
C GLY A 83 -22.46 -10.17 2.97
N VAL A 84 -23.20 -9.65 3.95
CA VAL A 84 -23.91 -10.47 4.95
C VAL A 84 -24.93 -11.39 4.26
N ARG A 85 -25.65 -10.89 3.25
CA ARG A 85 -26.58 -11.72 2.47
C ARG A 85 -25.85 -12.82 1.70
N ASP A 86 -24.71 -12.51 1.09
CA ASP A 86 -23.89 -13.47 0.35
C ASP A 86 -23.30 -14.55 1.26
N ILE A 87 -22.74 -14.16 2.40
CA ILE A 87 -22.25 -15.07 3.44
C ILE A 87 -23.41 -15.97 3.90
N ARG A 88 -24.55 -15.39 4.30
CA ARG A 88 -25.73 -16.17 4.70
C ARG A 88 -26.22 -17.12 3.61
N ARG A 89 -26.24 -16.69 2.34
CA ARG A 89 -26.61 -17.54 1.21
C ARG A 89 -25.66 -18.72 1.10
N ARG A 90 -24.35 -18.49 1.17
CA ARG A 90 -23.34 -19.57 1.10
C ARG A 90 -23.42 -20.53 2.28
N TYR A 91 -23.66 -20.01 3.48
CA TYR A 91 -23.96 -20.84 4.66
C TYR A 91 -25.24 -21.65 4.48
N HIS A 92 -26.29 -21.06 3.89
CA HIS A 92 -27.57 -21.73 3.63
C HIS A 92 -27.46 -22.78 2.52
N GLU A 93 -26.74 -22.50 1.43
CA GLU A 93 -26.44 -23.45 0.35
C GLU A 93 -25.55 -24.60 0.83
N ALA A 94 -24.71 -24.35 1.84
CA ALA A 94 -23.93 -25.37 2.54
C ALA A 94 -24.73 -26.16 3.59
N GLN A 95 -25.98 -25.79 3.89
CA GLN A 95 -26.83 -26.52 4.84
C GLN A 95 -27.70 -27.56 4.13
N PHE A 96 -27.61 -28.81 4.59
CA PHE A 96 -28.42 -29.92 4.09
C PHE A 96 -29.86 -29.82 4.62
N HIS A 97 -30.81 -29.41 3.77
CA HIS A 97 -32.20 -29.15 4.18
C HIS A 97 -33.05 -30.40 4.46
N ASP A 98 -32.64 -31.57 4.00
CA ASP A 98 -33.36 -32.83 4.21
C ASP A 98 -32.43 -34.03 4.43
N ASN A 99 -33.01 -35.13 4.91
CA ASN A 99 -32.28 -36.37 5.21
C ASN A 99 -31.65 -37.00 3.95
N LYS A 100 -32.25 -36.74 2.78
CA LYS A 100 -31.73 -37.15 1.47
C LYS A 100 -30.47 -36.36 1.10
N GLY A 101 -30.46 -35.05 1.30
CA GLY A 101 -29.31 -34.17 1.06
C GLY A 101 -28.11 -34.49 1.95
N LYS A 102 -28.36 -34.79 3.24
CA LYS A 102 -27.32 -35.23 4.18
C LYS A 102 -26.66 -36.53 3.73
N THR A 103 -27.48 -37.50 3.32
CA THR A 103 -27.02 -38.82 2.87
C THR A 103 -26.31 -38.74 1.51
N ALA A 104 -26.81 -37.90 0.60
CA ALA A 104 -26.19 -37.64 -0.71
C ALA A 104 -24.80 -37.00 -0.56
N PHE A 105 -24.67 -36.01 0.32
CA PHE A 105 -23.36 -35.40 0.62
C PHE A 105 -22.39 -36.40 1.25
N PHE A 106 -22.85 -37.16 2.26
CA PHE A 106 -22.02 -38.21 2.83
C PHE A 106 -21.58 -39.21 1.75
N SER A 107 -22.46 -39.58 0.81
CA SER A 107 -22.17 -40.56 -0.24
C SER A 107 -21.00 -40.18 -1.16
N VAL A 108 -20.76 -38.89 -1.38
CA VAL A 108 -19.70 -38.40 -2.28
C VAL A 108 -18.35 -38.21 -1.59
N LEU A 109 -18.29 -38.33 -0.25
CA LEU A 109 -17.04 -38.21 0.50
C LEU A 109 -16.07 -39.37 0.23
N PRO A 110 -14.74 -39.12 0.29
CA PRO A 110 -13.73 -40.17 0.25
C PRO A 110 -13.94 -41.22 1.35
N GLY A 111 -13.53 -42.46 1.08
CA GLY A 111 -13.74 -43.59 2.00
C GLY A 111 -13.12 -43.38 3.39
N GLU A 112 -11.98 -42.69 3.46
CA GLU A 112 -11.28 -42.35 4.70
C GLU A 112 -12.04 -41.32 5.53
N GLU A 113 -12.62 -40.30 4.90
CA GLU A 113 -13.43 -39.26 5.57
C GLU A 113 -14.74 -39.83 6.10
N LYS A 114 -15.38 -40.73 5.34
CA LYS A 114 -16.56 -41.47 5.81
C LYS A 114 -16.26 -42.25 7.10
N VAL A 115 -15.07 -42.83 7.24
CA VAL A 115 -14.65 -43.56 8.44
C VAL A 115 -14.48 -42.61 9.62
N LYS A 116 -13.81 -41.47 9.43
CA LYS A 116 -13.64 -40.45 10.49
C LYS A 116 -14.99 -39.93 11.01
N ILE A 117 -15.95 -39.72 10.10
CA ILE A 117 -17.31 -39.27 10.47
C ILE A 117 -18.05 -40.37 11.24
N LEU A 118 -18.05 -41.61 10.74
CA LEU A 118 -18.76 -42.73 11.40
C LEU A 118 -18.10 -43.17 12.71
N ALA A 119 -16.79 -42.95 12.90
CA ALA A 119 -16.11 -43.22 14.16
C ALA A 119 -16.65 -42.38 15.34
N LYS A 120 -17.31 -41.25 15.03
CA LYS A 120 -17.94 -40.35 15.99
C LYS A 120 -19.45 -40.61 16.16
N SER A 121 -20.03 -41.57 15.43
CA SER A 121 -21.46 -41.88 15.49
C SER A 121 -21.79 -42.95 16.52
N SER A 122 -23.08 -43.12 16.79
CA SER A 122 -23.66 -44.22 17.55
C SER A 122 -23.42 -45.59 16.89
N ALA A 123 -23.18 -45.61 15.58
CA ALA A 123 -22.87 -46.81 14.80
C ALA A 123 -21.36 -47.09 14.64
N ARG A 124 -20.51 -46.49 15.49
CA ARG A 124 -19.05 -46.62 15.39
C ARG A 124 -18.54 -48.07 15.36
N GLU A 125 -19.13 -48.96 16.16
CA GLU A 125 -18.73 -50.37 16.25
C GLU A 125 -19.08 -51.11 14.96
N GLU A 126 -20.28 -50.90 14.43
CA GLU A 126 -20.73 -51.46 13.16
C GLU A 126 -19.92 -50.92 11.96
N ALA A 127 -19.47 -49.66 12.05
CA ALA A 127 -18.61 -49.03 11.04
C ALA A 127 -17.20 -49.65 10.96
N THR A 128 -16.66 -50.20 12.07
CA THR A 128 -15.33 -50.84 12.08
C THR A 128 -15.28 -52.17 11.34
N HIS A 129 -16.42 -52.85 11.18
CA HIS A 129 -16.54 -54.11 10.45
C HIS A 129 -16.72 -53.95 8.93
N ILE A 130 -16.84 -52.71 8.43
CA ILE A 130 -17.00 -52.41 7.01
C ILE A 130 -15.66 -52.00 6.41
N SER A 131 -15.12 -52.83 5.50
CA SER A 131 -13.83 -52.59 4.83
C SER A 131 -13.72 -51.17 4.25
N PRO A 132 -12.53 -50.52 4.34
CA PRO A 132 -12.20 -49.24 3.71
C PRO A 132 -12.69 -49.10 2.26
N GLU A 133 -12.62 -50.20 1.50
CA GLU A 133 -12.81 -50.27 0.05
C GLU A 133 -14.29 -50.36 -0.37
N VAL A 134 -15.20 -50.71 0.55
CA VAL A 134 -16.63 -50.92 0.26
C VAL A 134 -17.42 -49.62 0.50
N LYS A 135 -17.54 -48.79 -0.55
CA LYS A 135 -18.20 -47.46 -0.48
C LYS A 135 -19.71 -47.51 -0.19
N SER A 136 -20.41 -48.57 -0.60
CA SER A 136 -21.88 -48.68 -0.45
C SER A 136 -22.31 -48.96 0.99
N GLY A 137 -21.60 -49.83 1.72
CA GLY A 137 -21.93 -50.24 3.09
C GLY A 137 -21.93 -49.09 4.08
N LYS A 138 -20.93 -48.21 4.02
CA LYS A 138 -20.82 -47.03 4.91
C LYS A 138 -21.89 -45.99 4.65
N THR A 139 -22.27 -45.81 3.38
CA THR A 139 -23.33 -44.87 2.98
C THR A 139 -24.69 -45.36 3.48
N MET A 140 -24.93 -46.68 3.41
CA MET A 140 -26.13 -47.32 3.98
C MET A 140 -26.18 -47.23 5.50
N LEU A 141 -25.02 -47.40 6.17
CA LEU A 141 -24.92 -47.24 7.61
C LEU A 141 -25.25 -45.81 8.05
N PHE A 142 -24.64 -44.82 7.38
CA PHE A 142 -24.94 -43.41 7.63
C PHE A 142 -26.41 -43.08 7.36
N ALA A 143 -27.01 -43.64 6.30
CA ALA A 143 -28.42 -43.41 5.96
C ALA A 143 -29.41 -43.87 7.05
N ARG A 144 -29.02 -44.80 7.93
CA ARG A 144 -29.84 -45.32 9.03
C ARG A 144 -29.73 -44.49 10.32
N LEU A 145 -28.75 -43.60 10.42
CA LEU A 145 -28.58 -42.77 11.62
C LEU A 145 -29.78 -41.82 11.84
N PRO A 146 -30.11 -41.50 13.11
CA PRO A 146 -31.07 -40.46 13.44
C PRO A 146 -30.75 -39.12 12.77
N GLU A 147 -31.77 -38.34 12.47
CA GLU A 147 -31.60 -37.12 11.68
C GLU A 147 -30.78 -36.03 12.38
N ASP A 148 -30.98 -35.86 13.69
CA ASP A 148 -30.22 -34.92 14.51
C ASP A 148 -28.75 -35.35 14.63
N GLU A 149 -28.50 -36.66 14.66
CA GLU A 149 -27.16 -37.22 14.72
C GLU A 149 -26.41 -37.00 13.40
N LYS A 150 -27.04 -37.30 12.26
CA LYS A 150 -26.48 -36.98 10.92
C LYS A 150 -26.12 -35.51 10.79
N LYS A 151 -27.01 -34.63 11.27
CA LYS A 151 -26.80 -33.19 11.26
C LYS A 151 -25.60 -32.81 12.12
N SER A 152 -25.50 -33.33 13.34
CA SER A 152 -24.38 -33.06 14.25
C SER A 152 -23.04 -33.53 13.67
N LEU A 153 -22.99 -34.75 13.15
CA LEU A 153 -21.77 -35.35 12.58
C LEU A 153 -21.26 -34.59 11.35
N LEU A 154 -22.16 -34.23 10.43
CA LEU A 154 -21.77 -33.46 9.24
C LEU A 154 -21.40 -32.02 9.60
N MET A 155 -22.09 -31.38 10.54
CA MET A 155 -21.73 -30.03 11.01
C MET A 155 -20.37 -30.02 11.70
N GLN A 156 -20.07 -31.03 12.52
CA GLN A 156 -18.76 -31.19 13.12
C GLN A 156 -17.67 -31.41 12.07
N TYR A 157 -17.92 -32.31 11.10
CA TYR A 157 -17.00 -32.58 10.00
C TYR A 157 -16.71 -31.34 9.15
N LEU A 158 -17.75 -30.59 8.76
CA LEU A 158 -17.62 -29.36 7.99
C LEU A 158 -16.88 -28.27 8.76
N ASN A 159 -17.07 -28.19 10.09
CA ASN A 159 -16.32 -27.25 10.93
C ASN A 159 -14.85 -27.64 11.09
N GLU A 160 -14.53 -28.94 11.11
CA GLU A 160 -13.17 -29.47 11.21
C GLU A 160 -12.42 -29.42 9.87
N ASN A 161 -13.14 -29.43 8.74
CA ASN A 161 -12.60 -29.52 7.38
C ASN A 161 -13.04 -28.35 6.48
N LYS A 162 -13.28 -27.16 7.05
CA LYS A 162 -13.82 -25.98 6.33
C LYS A 162 -13.10 -25.69 5.01
N ASP A 163 -11.77 -25.81 5.01
CA ASP A 163 -10.92 -25.44 3.87
C ASP A 163 -10.94 -26.48 2.73
N SER A 164 -11.31 -27.74 3.00
CA SER A 164 -11.33 -28.84 2.01
C SER A 164 -12.73 -29.27 1.60
N ALA A 165 -13.73 -29.15 2.49
CA ALA A 165 -15.08 -29.66 2.27
C ALA A 165 -16.03 -28.64 1.61
N LEU A 166 -15.78 -27.34 1.75
CA LEU A 166 -16.62 -26.27 1.20
C LEU A 166 -15.76 -25.14 0.62
N PRO A 167 -15.13 -25.34 -0.56
CA PRO A 167 -14.31 -24.31 -1.22
C PRO A 167 -15.05 -22.97 -1.38
N GLN A 168 -16.36 -23.01 -1.60
CA GLN A 168 -17.26 -21.85 -1.69
C GLN A 168 -17.36 -21.01 -0.39
N MET A 169 -17.02 -21.58 0.77
CA MET A 169 -16.99 -20.86 2.05
C MET A 169 -15.63 -20.17 2.33
N SER A 170 -14.60 -20.46 1.53
CA SER A 170 -13.23 -19.97 1.72
C SER A 170 -12.95 -18.65 0.99
N VAL A 171 -14.00 -17.86 0.75
CA VAL A 171 -13.96 -16.70 -0.15
C VAL A 171 -14.66 -15.51 0.52
N SER A 172 -14.04 -14.34 0.54
CA SER A 172 -14.65 -13.13 1.09
C SER A 172 -15.93 -12.76 0.32
N ALA A 173 -16.88 -12.07 0.97
CA ALA A 173 -17.84 -11.29 0.20
C ALA A 173 -17.07 -10.26 -0.66
N GLY A 174 -17.51 -10.03 -1.91
CA GLY A 174 -16.85 -9.09 -2.83
C GLY A 174 -15.49 -9.54 -3.37
N TYR A 175 -15.16 -10.83 -3.23
CA TYR A 175 -13.89 -11.39 -3.66
C TYR A 175 -13.62 -11.22 -5.15
N GLU A 176 -12.39 -10.78 -5.44
CA GLU A 176 -11.81 -10.76 -6.77
C GLU A 176 -10.42 -11.40 -6.67
N GLU A 177 -10.20 -12.51 -7.38
CA GLU A 177 -9.01 -13.37 -7.24
C GLU A 177 -7.69 -12.60 -7.36
N GLN A 178 -7.60 -11.72 -8.36
CA GLN A 178 -6.44 -10.86 -8.63
C GLN A 178 -6.11 -9.86 -7.50
N TYR A 179 -7.03 -9.64 -6.57
CA TYR A 179 -6.89 -8.71 -5.45
C TYR A 179 -6.93 -9.40 -4.08
N SER A 180 -6.85 -10.74 -4.02
CA SER A 180 -6.71 -11.45 -2.75
C SER A 180 -5.33 -11.21 -2.10
N LEU A 181 -5.32 -11.07 -0.78
CA LEU A 181 -4.11 -10.98 0.04
C LEU A 181 -3.51 -12.35 0.39
N ARG A 182 -4.09 -13.46 -0.11
CA ARG A 182 -3.57 -14.80 0.18
C ARG A 182 -2.10 -15.00 -0.23
N PRO A 183 -1.63 -14.58 -1.42
CA PRO A 183 -0.22 -14.66 -1.78
C PRO A 183 0.68 -13.83 -0.84
N VAL A 184 0.16 -12.71 -0.33
CA VAL A 184 0.86 -11.86 0.64
C VAL A 184 1.01 -12.58 1.99
N ALA A 185 0.00 -13.32 2.46
CA ALA A 185 0.10 -14.11 3.68
C ALA A 185 1.22 -15.16 3.59
N VAL A 186 1.32 -15.85 2.45
CA VAL A 186 2.38 -16.85 2.19
C VAL A 186 3.75 -16.17 2.23
N ARG A 187 3.92 -15.06 1.50
CA ARG A 187 5.19 -14.33 1.48
C ARG A 187 5.56 -13.78 2.86
N LEU A 188 4.58 -13.31 3.62
CA LEU A 188 4.80 -12.81 4.97
C LEU A 188 5.25 -13.92 5.92
N ALA A 189 4.68 -15.12 5.82
CA ALA A 189 5.09 -16.29 6.60
C ALA A 189 6.56 -16.67 6.33
N GLU A 190 6.98 -16.66 5.06
CA GLU A 190 8.38 -16.89 4.67
C GLU A 190 9.33 -15.85 5.29
N LEU A 191 8.97 -14.57 5.24
CA LEU A 191 9.81 -13.48 5.76
C LEU A 191 9.89 -13.45 7.29
N LEU A 192 8.82 -13.87 7.98
CA LEU A 192 8.80 -13.95 9.43
C LEU A 192 9.41 -15.26 9.96
N GLY A 193 9.48 -16.31 9.16
CA GLY A 193 9.92 -17.64 9.59
C GLY A 193 8.92 -18.31 10.54
N GLN A 194 7.63 -17.94 10.46
CA GLN A 194 6.56 -18.54 11.27
C GLN A 194 5.23 -18.57 10.52
N HIS A 195 4.26 -19.33 11.03
CA HIS A 195 2.93 -19.40 10.47
C HIS A 195 2.19 -18.06 10.54
N VAL A 196 1.59 -17.65 9.42
CA VAL A 196 0.65 -16.53 9.34
C VAL A 196 -0.73 -17.09 9.05
N TYR A 197 -1.66 -16.91 9.98
CA TYR A 197 -3.06 -17.27 9.79
C TYR A 197 -3.70 -16.34 8.77
N PHE A 198 -4.57 -16.86 7.92
CA PHE A 198 -5.31 -16.06 6.95
C PHE A 198 -6.79 -16.13 7.24
N ALA A 199 -7.45 -14.99 7.42
CA ALA A 199 -8.90 -14.94 7.53
C ALA A 199 -9.50 -14.63 6.16
N HIS A 200 -10.31 -15.55 5.65
CA HIS A 200 -10.87 -15.49 4.29
C HIS A 200 -11.86 -14.36 4.07
N ASP A 201 -12.39 -13.76 5.14
CA ASP A 201 -13.22 -12.56 5.12
C ASP A 201 -12.81 -11.63 6.26
N CYS A 202 -12.64 -10.34 5.98
CA CYS A 202 -12.20 -9.37 6.97
C CYS A 202 -13.29 -8.96 7.97
N LEU A 203 -14.57 -9.17 7.67
CA LEU A 203 -15.69 -8.83 8.57
C LEU A 203 -16.30 -10.05 9.27
N ASP A 204 -15.91 -11.27 8.89
CA ASP A 204 -16.36 -12.53 9.50
C ASP A 204 -15.21 -13.36 10.09
N ALA A 205 -14.24 -12.70 10.74
CA ALA A 205 -13.05 -13.36 11.32
C ALA A 205 -13.12 -13.58 12.84
N ARG A 206 -14.28 -13.37 13.48
CA ARG A 206 -14.39 -13.30 14.95
C ARG A 206 -13.98 -14.61 15.63
N VAL A 207 -14.34 -15.75 15.05
CA VAL A 207 -14.04 -17.08 15.62
C VAL A 207 -12.55 -17.36 15.50
N GLU A 208 -11.97 -17.08 14.34
CA GLU A 208 -10.55 -17.26 14.03
C GLU A 208 -9.69 -16.38 14.93
N VAL A 209 -10.06 -15.10 15.09
CA VAL A 209 -9.40 -14.16 16.00
C VAL A 209 -9.41 -14.65 17.45
N SER A 210 -10.53 -15.23 17.92
CA SER A 210 -10.64 -15.73 19.30
C SER A 210 -9.72 -16.92 19.62
N ARG A 211 -9.23 -17.62 18.59
CA ARG A 211 -8.35 -18.79 18.73
C ARG A 211 -6.87 -18.43 18.70
N LEU A 212 -6.53 -17.18 18.37
CA LEU A 212 -5.15 -16.72 18.29
C LEU A 212 -4.50 -16.73 19.67
N LYS A 213 -3.24 -17.17 19.70
CA LYS A 213 -2.38 -17.21 20.89
C LYS A 213 -1.28 -16.17 20.76
N ARG A 214 -0.60 -15.90 21.87
CA ARG A 214 0.55 -14.98 21.94
C ARG A 214 1.58 -15.34 20.85
N GLY A 215 2.11 -14.31 20.19
CA GLY A 215 3.06 -14.45 19.08
C GLY A 215 2.42 -14.80 17.73
N ASN A 216 1.13 -15.16 17.69
CA ASN A 216 0.46 -15.44 16.42
C ASN A 216 0.29 -14.16 15.60
N VAL A 217 0.37 -14.34 14.28
CA VAL A 217 0.12 -13.31 13.27
C VAL A 217 -1.04 -13.78 12.40
N MET A 218 -2.03 -12.92 12.22
CA MET A 218 -3.14 -13.15 11.28
C MET A 218 -3.18 -12.03 10.25
N LEU A 219 -3.35 -12.36 8.98
CA LEU A 219 -3.71 -11.43 7.93
C LEU A 219 -5.18 -11.60 7.58
N LEU A 220 -5.95 -10.53 7.74
CA LEU A 220 -7.32 -10.47 7.23
C LEU A 220 -7.30 -10.26 5.71
N GLU A 221 -8.29 -10.82 5.02
CA GLU A 221 -8.47 -10.60 3.59
C GLU A 221 -8.68 -9.10 3.26
N ASN A 222 -8.55 -8.75 1.99
CA ASN A 222 -8.57 -7.40 1.47
C ASN A 222 -9.78 -6.60 1.95
N VAL A 223 -9.53 -5.58 2.77
CA VAL A 223 -10.61 -4.77 3.35
C VAL A 223 -11.38 -3.98 2.29
N ARG A 224 -10.82 -3.78 1.08
CA ARG A 224 -11.54 -3.12 -0.03
C ARG A 224 -12.53 -4.02 -0.75
N PHE A 225 -12.63 -5.30 -0.39
CA PHE A 225 -13.76 -6.11 -0.83
C PHE A 225 -15.10 -5.61 -0.25
N TYR A 226 -15.07 -4.76 0.78
CA TYR A 226 -16.21 -3.98 1.23
C TYR A 226 -16.11 -2.52 0.78
N SER A 227 -17.19 -2.00 0.21
CA SER A 227 -17.25 -0.61 -0.28
C SER A 227 -17.08 0.43 0.84
N GLU A 228 -17.52 0.07 2.05
CA GLU A 228 -17.52 0.90 3.24
C GLU A 228 -16.11 1.28 3.71
N GLU A 229 -15.06 0.52 3.32
CA GLU A 229 -13.68 0.86 3.68
C GLU A 229 -13.30 2.25 3.21
N ASN A 230 -13.68 2.64 1.98
CA ASN A 230 -13.42 3.98 1.43
C ASN A 230 -14.73 4.68 1.03
N GLY A 231 -15.86 4.30 1.63
CA GLY A 231 -17.15 4.92 1.36
C GLY A 231 -17.12 6.41 1.72
N GLU A 232 -17.83 7.25 0.97
CA GLU A 232 -17.91 8.69 1.24
C GLU A 232 -18.70 8.99 2.53
N ASN A 233 -19.65 8.11 2.87
CA ASN A 233 -20.47 8.21 4.06
C ASN A 233 -19.70 7.82 5.33
N ALA A 234 -19.62 8.73 6.30
CA ALA A 234 -18.92 8.50 7.56
C ALA A 234 -19.56 7.40 8.42
N GLU A 235 -20.89 7.27 8.41
CA GLU A 235 -21.62 6.25 9.18
C GLU A 235 -21.31 4.84 8.66
N GLU A 236 -21.20 4.69 7.35
CA GLU A 236 -20.81 3.43 6.70
C GLU A 236 -19.37 3.03 7.07
N ARG A 237 -18.43 3.99 7.01
CA ARG A 237 -17.04 3.77 7.47
C ARG A 237 -17.00 3.34 8.93
N GLU A 238 -17.78 4.01 9.77
CA GLU A 238 -17.86 3.71 11.21
C GLU A 238 -18.47 2.31 11.46
N ALA A 239 -19.50 1.92 10.72
CA ALA A 239 -20.12 0.60 10.85
C ALA A 239 -19.13 -0.54 10.57
N MET A 240 -18.35 -0.41 9.49
CA MET A 240 -17.28 -1.37 9.18
C MET A 240 -16.18 -1.34 10.26
N ALA A 241 -15.75 -0.15 10.65
CA ALA A 241 -14.70 0.02 11.65
C ALA A 241 -15.09 -0.55 13.03
N LYS A 242 -16.38 -0.52 13.43
CA LYS A 242 -16.88 -1.13 14.68
C LYS A 242 -16.64 -2.63 14.73
N ILE A 243 -16.87 -3.33 13.60
CA ILE A 243 -16.62 -4.77 13.51
C ILE A 243 -15.13 -5.03 13.65
N LEU A 244 -14.30 -4.34 12.86
CA LEU A 244 -12.86 -4.54 12.85
C LEU A 244 -12.21 -4.18 14.19
N ALA A 245 -12.62 -3.08 14.82
CA ALA A 245 -12.16 -2.67 16.14
C ALA A 245 -12.42 -3.75 17.21
N SER A 246 -13.51 -4.52 17.10
CA SER A 246 -13.84 -5.59 18.06
C SER A 246 -12.81 -6.74 18.09
N TYR A 247 -11.95 -6.84 17.07
CA TYR A 247 -10.91 -7.86 16.98
C TYR A 247 -9.67 -7.53 17.82
N GLY A 248 -9.48 -6.27 18.20
CA GLY A 248 -8.27 -5.78 18.85
C GLY A 248 -8.53 -5.03 20.14
N ASP A 249 -7.45 -4.84 20.89
CA ASP A 249 -7.39 -4.01 22.08
C ASP A 249 -6.54 -2.75 21.83
N VAL A 250 -5.60 -2.81 20.88
CA VAL A 250 -4.65 -1.72 20.54
C VAL A 250 -4.63 -1.52 19.02
N TYR A 251 -4.55 -0.27 18.57
CA TYR A 251 -4.39 0.07 17.15
C TYR A 251 -3.02 0.65 16.83
N ILE A 252 -2.40 0.14 15.78
CA ILE A 252 -1.16 0.64 15.20
C ILE A 252 -1.39 0.93 13.71
N SER A 253 -1.07 2.13 13.26
CA SER A 253 -1.07 2.49 11.85
C SER A 253 0.34 2.46 11.29
N ASP A 254 0.60 1.57 10.34
CA ASP A 254 1.87 1.44 9.64
C ASP A 254 1.70 1.50 8.11
N ALA A 255 0.61 2.14 7.65
CA ALA A 255 0.23 2.26 6.24
C ALA A 255 0.24 3.73 5.78
N PHE A 256 1.42 4.36 5.77
CA PHE A 256 1.55 5.79 5.40
C PHE A 256 0.99 6.12 4.02
N GLY A 257 1.15 5.22 3.03
CA GLY A 257 0.56 5.37 1.69
C GLY A 257 -0.96 5.51 1.65
N ALA A 258 -1.67 5.02 2.67
CA ALA A 258 -3.11 5.17 2.81
C ALA A 258 -3.53 6.31 3.75
N ALA A 259 -2.59 6.99 4.41
CA ALA A 259 -2.88 7.97 5.46
C ALA A 259 -3.54 9.27 4.96
N HIS A 260 -3.45 9.57 3.67
CA HIS A 260 -4.20 10.66 3.04
C HIS A 260 -5.71 10.40 2.93
N ARG A 261 -6.17 9.18 3.18
CA ARG A 261 -7.57 8.80 3.06
C ARG A 261 -8.23 8.68 4.42
N ASP A 262 -9.42 9.26 4.54
CA ASP A 262 -10.33 8.94 5.63
C ASP A 262 -11.03 7.62 5.29
N SER A 263 -10.72 6.56 6.04
CA SER A 263 -11.14 5.19 5.71
C SER A 263 -11.51 4.43 6.99
N ALA A 264 -12.34 3.38 6.88
CA ALA A 264 -12.78 2.61 8.04
C ALA A 264 -11.58 2.10 8.86
N THR A 265 -10.59 1.52 8.20
CA THR A 265 -9.37 1.03 8.88
C THR A 265 -8.37 2.11 9.26
N MET A 266 -8.22 3.19 8.49
CA MET A 266 -7.19 4.21 8.76
C MET A 266 -7.57 5.13 9.92
N THR A 267 -8.83 5.56 9.97
CA THR A 267 -9.31 6.57 10.92
C THR A 267 -10.50 6.09 11.74
N GLY A 268 -11.35 5.20 11.21
CA GLY A 268 -12.50 4.67 11.95
C GLY A 268 -12.11 3.84 13.16
N ILE A 269 -11.22 2.85 12.98
CA ILE A 269 -10.75 1.97 14.07
C ILE A 269 -10.15 2.77 15.24
N PRO A 270 -9.15 3.66 15.04
CA PRO A 270 -8.57 4.41 16.15
C PRO A 270 -9.58 5.32 16.86
N LYS A 271 -10.54 5.93 16.13
CA LYS A 271 -11.64 6.71 16.75
C LYS A 271 -12.50 5.85 17.67
N ILE A 272 -12.84 4.64 17.24
CA ILE A 272 -13.70 3.72 18.02
C ILE A 272 -12.96 3.14 19.22
N LEU A 273 -11.68 2.78 19.06
CA LEU A 273 -10.85 2.28 20.15
C LEU A 273 -10.38 3.39 21.11
N GLY A 274 -10.50 4.66 20.70
CA GLY A 274 -10.11 5.82 21.50
C GLY A 274 -8.61 6.05 21.63
N HIS A 275 -7.79 5.36 20.84
CA HIS A 275 -6.33 5.47 20.85
C HIS A 275 -5.73 4.91 19.55
N GLY A 276 -4.50 5.32 19.24
CA GLY A 276 -3.78 4.83 18.07
C GLY A 276 -2.35 5.33 18.01
N ALA A 277 -1.41 4.42 17.70
CA ALA A 277 0.01 4.75 17.57
C ALA A 277 0.52 4.52 16.14
N ALA A 278 1.62 5.18 15.78
CA ALA A 278 2.35 4.95 14.55
C ALA A 278 3.22 3.70 14.64
N GLY A 279 3.20 2.82 13.63
CA GLY A 279 4.26 1.82 13.47
C GLY A 279 5.59 2.46 13.05
N TYR A 280 6.66 1.69 12.97
CA TYR A 280 7.98 2.23 12.66
C TYR A 280 8.09 2.81 11.25
N LEU A 281 7.37 2.26 10.26
CA LEU A 281 7.34 2.84 8.91
C LEU A 281 6.62 4.18 8.94
N MET A 282 5.44 4.25 9.57
CA MET A 282 4.68 5.48 9.75
C MET A 282 5.48 6.55 10.52
N GLU A 283 6.12 6.19 11.63
CA GLU A 283 6.97 7.07 12.43
C GLU A 283 8.12 7.63 11.59
N LYS A 284 8.80 6.79 10.82
CA LYS A 284 9.89 7.19 9.93
C LYS A 284 9.40 8.19 8.89
N GLU A 285 8.27 7.91 8.23
CA GLU A 285 7.66 8.80 7.24
C GLU A 285 7.35 10.18 7.84
N ILE A 286 6.61 10.21 8.95
CA ILE A 286 6.26 11.42 9.69
C ILE A 286 7.53 12.21 10.07
N SER A 287 8.55 11.54 10.61
CA SER A 287 9.79 12.18 11.05
C SER A 287 10.55 12.85 9.89
N TYR A 288 10.72 12.16 8.77
CA TYR A 288 11.46 12.69 7.63
C TYR A 288 10.72 13.85 6.94
N PHE A 289 9.41 13.75 6.78
CA PHE A 289 8.62 14.86 6.23
C PHE A 289 8.54 16.05 7.21
N ALA A 290 8.42 15.81 8.51
CA ALA A 290 8.49 16.88 9.51
C ALA A 290 9.83 17.62 9.48
N LYS A 291 10.96 16.90 9.33
CA LYS A 291 12.28 17.53 9.17
C LYS A 291 12.37 18.39 7.91
N VAL A 292 11.84 17.91 6.80
CA VAL A 292 11.86 18.62 5.52
C VAL A 292 10.94 19.84 5.51
N LEU A 293 9.75 19.72 6.07
CA LEU A 293 8.76 20.80 6.08
C LEU A 293 9.05 21.81 7.20
N GLY A 294 9.75 21.42 8.25
CA GLY A 294 10.19 22.29 9.33
C GLY A 294 11.44 23.10 8.97
N ASN A 295 12.60 22.68 9.47
CA ASN A 295 13.88 23.38 9.28
C ASN A 295 14.95 22.43 8.66
N PRO A 296 14.89 22.18 7.34
CA PRO A 296 15.83 21.28 6.68
C PRO A 296 17.23 21.89 6.55
N PRO A 297 18.30 21.07 6.53
CA PRO A 297 19.63 21.52 6.16
C PRO A 297 19.66 22.23 4.79
N ARG A 298 20.10 23.48 4.75
CA ARG A 298 20.19 24.27 3.50
C ARG A 298 21.60 24.24 2.88
N PRO A 299 21.73 24.36 1.54
CA PRO A 299 20.64 24.56 0.56
C PRO A 299 19.73 23.34 0.37
N LEU A 300 18.44 23.58 0.14
CA LEU A 300 17.42 22.59 -0.19
C LEU A 300 17.05 22.66 -1.67
N VAL A 301 17.16 21.54 -2.37
CA VAL A 301 16.67 21.36 -3.75
C VAL A 301 15.39 20.52 -3.77
N ALA A 302 14.37 20.98 -4.49
CA ALA A 302 13.28 20.14 -4.94
C ALA A 302 13.49 19.74 -6.40
N ILE A 303 13.42 18.43 -6.67
CA ILE A 303 13.44 17.86 -8.01
C ILE A 303 12.02 17.37 -8.29
N VAL A 304 11.37 17.95 -9.30
CA VAL A 304 9.99 17.63 -9.64
C VAL A 304 9.91 17.19 -11.09
N GLY A 305 9.30 16.04 -11.34
CA GLY A 305 9.10 15.51 -12.69
C GLY A 305 7.72 14.89 -12.86
N GLY A 306 7.62 13.98 -13.83
CA GLY A 306 6.37 13.31 -14.19
C GLY A 306 5.61 13.99 -15.33
N ALA A 307 4.35 13.57 -15.50
CA ALA A 307 3.64 13.74 -16.76
C ALA A 307 2.86 15.06 -16.91
N LYS A 308 2.40 15.66 -15.82
CA LYS A 308 1.47 16.80 -15.83
C LYS A 308 1.84 17.84 -14.77
N VAL A 309 1.78 19.10 -15.15
CA VAL A 309 1.87 20.27 -14.26
C VAL A 309 0.63 20.38 -13.37
N SER A 310 -0.56 20.11 -13.91
CA SER A 310 -1.83 20.26 -13.17
C SER A 310 -1.89 19.50 -11.85
N GLU A 311 -1.29 18.32 -11.82
CA GLU A 311 -1.20 17.45 -10.64
C GLU A 311 -0.15 17.90 -9.61
N LYS A 312 0.66 18.93 -9.94
CA LYS A 312 1.78 19.41 -9.11
C LYS A 312 1.71 20.89 -8.74
N ILE A 313 0.63 21.59 -9.11
CA ILE A 313 0.47 23.03 -8.86
C ILE A 313 0.62 23.36 -7.36
N GLN A 314 -0.17 22.70 -6.52
CA GLN A 314 -0.18 22.95 -5.07
C GLN A 314 1.19 22.61 -4.45
N LEU A 315 1.82 21.52 -4.90
CA LEU A 315 3.15 21.13 -4.46
C LEU A 315 4.15 22.26 -4.74
N LEU A 316 4.19 22.75 -5.98
CA LEU A 316 5.15 23.78 -6.39
C LEU A 316 4.93 25.09 -5.63
N ASP A 317 3.68 25.57 -5.52
CA ASP A 317 3.37 26.80 -4.79
C ASP A 317 3.78 26.73 -3.30
N ASN A 318 3.58 25.59 -2.64
CA ASN A 318 4.00 25.40 -1.25
C ASN A 318 5.52 25.27 -1.11
N MET A 319 6.16 24.52 -2.03
CA MET A 319 7.61 24.27 -1.99
C MET A 319 8.44 25.50 -2.31
N LEU A 320 7.96 26.41 -3.17
CA LEU A 320 8.68 27.66 -3.51
C LEU A 320 8.99 28.55 -2.30
N GLN A 321 8.28 28.37 -1.18
CA GLN A 321 8.54 29.13 0.05
C GLN A 321 9.69 28.55 0.88
N ARG A 322 10.11 27.31 0.57
CA ARG A 322 10.99 26.50 1.43
C ARG A 322 12.29 26.10 0.75
N ILE A 323 12.33 26.06 -0.57
CA ILE A 323 13.48 25.59 -1.34
C ILE A 323 14.41 26.73 -1.74
N ASP A 324 15.65 26.39 -2.08
CA ASP A 324 16.63 27.29 -2.68
C ASP A 324 16.77 27.02 -4.19
N TYR A 325 16.57 25.76 -4.60
CA TYR A 325 16.64 25.30 -5.98
C TYR A 325 15.40 24.50 -6.37
N LEU A 326 14.91 24.70 -7.59
CA LEU A 326 13.85 23.91 -8.20
C LEU A 326 14.34 23.32 -9.53
N LEU A 327 14.49 22.00 -9.59
CA LEU A 327 14.84 21.28 -10.81
C LEU A 327 13.57 20.67 -11.40
N ILE A 328 13.22 21.00 -12.64
CA ILE A 328 12.01 20.48 -13.28
C ILE A 328 12.40 19.56 -14.44
N GLY A 329 11.92 18.33 -14.44
CA GLY A 329 12.10 17.37 -15.53
C GLY A 329 10.79 16.73 -15.97
N GLY A 330 10.87 15.63 -16.71
CA GLY A 330 9.71 14.93 -17.23
C GLY A 330 8.89 15.77 -18.22
N ALA A 331 7.71 15.28 -18.58
CA ALA A 331 6.85 15.96 -19.54
C ALA A 331 6.35 17.33 -19.05
N MET A 332 6.26 17.52 -17.73
CA MET A 332 5.83 18.81 -17.18
C MET A 332 6.78 19.97 -17.55
N ALA A 333 8.07 19.70 -17.76
CA ALA A 333 9.06 20.71 -18.14
C ALA A 333 8.69 21.41 -19.47
N TYR A 334 8.07 20.71 -20.41
CA TYR A 334 7.76 21.26 -21.73
C TYR A 334 6.67 22.33 -21.68
N THR A 335 5.78 22.30 -20.69
CA THR A 335 4.82 23.38 -20.47
C THR A 335 5.54 24.67 -20.04
N PHE A 336 6.58 24.56 -19.19
CA PHE A 336 7.40 25.71 -18.80
C PHE A 336 8.26 26.23 -19.96
N LEU A 337 8.88 25.34 -20.73
CA LEU A 337 9.69 25.73 -21.89
C LEU A 337 8.85 26.41 -22.98
N LYS A 338 7.65 25.86 -23.30
CA LYS A 338 6.70 26.51 -24.20
C LYS A 338 6.25 27.88 -23.67
N ALA A 339 6.04 28.00 -22.35
CA ALA A 339 5.68 29.27 -21.72
C ALA A 339 6.78 30.34 -21.83
N GLN A 340 8.05 29.93 -21.89
CA GLN A 340 9.22 30.78 -22.15
C GLN A 340 9.49 31.06 -23.64
N GLY A 341 8.73 30.43 -24.55
CA GLY A 341 8.83 30.66 -25.99
C GLY A 341 9.71 29.67 -26.75
N TYR A 342 10.19 28.60 -26.12
CA TYR A 342 10.94 27.54 -26.81
C TYR A 342 10.03 26.63 -27.64
N SER A 343 10.55 26.09 -28.74
CA SER A 343 9.88 25.06 -29.53
C SER A 343 9.85 23.74 -28.78
N ILE A 344 8.68 23.09 -28.72
CA ILE A 344 8.51 21.81 -28.01
C ILE A 344 8.15 20.61 -28.93
N GLY A 345 8.06 20.83 -30.24
CA GLY A 345 7.60 19.82 -31.20
C GLY A 345 6.27 19.19 -30.78
N LYS A 346 6.22 17.86 -30.78
CA LYS A 346 5.09 17.01 -30.35
C LYS A 346 5.12 16.63 -28.86
N SER A 347 5.99 17.27 -28.07
CA SER A 347 6.15 16.91 -26.67
C SER A 347 4.89 17.23 -25.87
N LYS A 348 4.62 16.40 -24.85
CA LYS A 348 3.41 16.55 -24.01
C LYS A 348 3.43 17.89 -23.27
N CYS A 349 2.36 18.67 -23.42
CA CYS A 349 2.24 20.01 -22.85
C CYS A 349 0.80 20.28 -22.43
N GLU A 350 0.61 21.00 -21.32
CA GLU A 350 -0.71 21.47 -20.89
C GLU A 350 -0.88 22.94 -21.24
N GLU A 351 -1.47 23.24 -22.40
CA GLU A 351 -1.62 24.62 -22.89
C GLU A 351 -2.40 25.52 -21.93
N SER A 352 -3.39 24.95 -21.24
CA SER A 352 -4.18 25.64 -20.20
C SER A 352 -3.35 26.04 -18.96
N LYS A 353 -2.08 25.62 -18.87
CA LYS A 353 -1.17 25.91 -17.75
C LYS A 353 0.04 26.76 -18.13
N LEU A 354 0.07 27.33 -19.33
CA LEU A 354 1.16 28.23 -19.75
C LEU A 354 1.22 29.50 -18.88
N GLU A 355 0.09 30.15 -18.61
CA GLU A 355 0.03 31.33 -17.75
C GLU A 355 0.48 31.03 -16.33
N PHE A 356 0.02 29.89 -15.77
CA PHE A 356 0.48 29.42 -14.48
C PHE A 356 1.99 29.21 -14.47
N SER A 357 2.56 28.59 -15.51
CA SER A 357 4.00 28.33 -15.61
C SER A 357 4.81 29.63 -15.61
N ARG A 358 4.38 30.66 -16.35
CA ARG A 358 5.02 31.99 -16.32
C ARG A 358 4.92 32.64 -14.94
N SER A 359 3.73 32.59 -14.33
CA SER A 359 3.51 33.13 -12.98
C SER A 359 4.40 32.45 -11.95
N LEU A 360 4.55 31.12 -12.01
CA LEU A 360 5.39 30.36 -11.09
C LEU A 360 6.86 30.73 -11.24
N LEU A 361 7.38 30.83 -12.48
CA LEU A 361 8.76 31.28 -12.71
C LEU A 361 9.00 32.66 -12.12
N LYS A 362 8.05 33.60 -12.30
CA LYS A 362 8.13 34.93 -11.70
C LYS A 362 8.12 34.88 -10.17
N LYS A 363 7.20 34.12 -9.57
CA LYS A 363 7.14 33.91 -8.12
C LYS A 363 8.46 33.33 -7.58
N ALA A 364 9.09 32.43 -8.32
CA ALA A 364 10.36 31.82 -7.94
C ALA A 364 11.49 32.86 -7.93
N GLU A 365 11.59 33.71 -8.96
CA GLU A 365 12.53 34.84 -8.98
C GLU A 365 12.31 35.79 -7.80
N ASP A 366 11.06 36.19 -7.55
CA ASP A 366 10.72 37.10 -6.45
C ASP A 366 11.10 36.51 -5.08
N ARG A 367 11.07 35.18 -4.96
CA ARG A 367 11.48 34.42 -3.77
C ARG A 367 12.94 34.02 -3.76
N LYS A 368 13.74 34.43 -4.75
CA LYS A 368 15.15 34.07 -4.93
C LYS A 368 15.39 32.55 -5.02
N VAL A 369 14.42 31.82 -5.53
CA VAL A 369 14.55 30.39 -5.85
C VAL A 369 15.15 30.25 -7.24
N GLN A 370 16.24 29.51 -7.36
CA GLN A 370 16.84 29.22 -8.66
C GLN A 370 16.10 28.05 -9.33
N VAL A 371 15.23 28.37 -10.29
CA VAL A 371 14.59 27.37 -11.15
C VAL A 371 15.54 26.98 -12.28
N ILE A 372 15.70 25.69 -12.50
CA ILE A 372 16.48 25.12 -13.60
C ILE A 372 15.56 24.20 -14.39
N LEU A 373 15.40 24.52 -15.68
CA LEU A 373 14.69 23.70 -16.67
C LEU A 373 15.72 22.93 -17.52
N PRO A 374 15.28 21.92 -18.30
CA PRO A 374 16.16 21.23 -19.22
C PRO A 374 16.78 22.19 -20.23
N ILE A 375 18.06 22.01 -20.51
CA ILE A 375 18.87 22.79 -21.46
C ILE A 375 19.21 22.00 -22.73
N ASP A 376 18.86 20.72 -22.73
CA ASP A 376 18.93 19.77 -23.84
C ASP A 376 18.01 18.57 -23.54
N HIS A 377 17.66 17.81 -24.57
CA HIS A 377 16.64 16.76 -24.50
C HIS A 377 17.05 15.50 -25.25
N VAL A 378 16.54 14.35 -24.81
CA VAL A 378 16.56 13.11 -25.58
C VAL A 378 15.20 12.95 -26.26
N CYS A 379 15.19 12.85 -27.58
CA CYS A 379 14.01 12.98 -28.43
C CYS A 379 13.84 11.80 -29.39
N HIS A 380 12.59 11.53 -29.75
CA HIS A 380 12.26 10.62 -30.84
C HIS A 380 11.00 11.08 -31.58
N THR A 381 10.74 10.54 -32.78
CA THR A 381 9.55 10.87 -33.58
C THR A 381 8.29 10.15 -33.11
N GLU A 382 8.46 9.03 -32.40
CA GLU A 382 7.38 8.21 -31.85
C GLU A 382 7.60 7.91 -30.36
N PHE A 383 6.53 7.55 -29.65
CA PHE A 383 6.60 7.12 -28.26
C PHE A 383 7.04 5.64 -28.17
N LYS A 384 8.27 5.36 -28.59
CA LYS A 384 8.88 4.02 -28.61
C LYS A 384 10.36 4.11 -28.24
N ALA A 385 10.90 3.03 -27.69
CA ALA A 385 12.34 2.91 -27.47
C ALA A 385 13.08 2.80 -28.82
N VAL A 386 14.19 3.53 -28.94
CA VAL A 386 15.14 3.43 -30.05
C VAL A 386 16.55 3.48 -29.48
N ASP A 387 17.48 2.72 -30.06
CA ASP A 387 18.84 2.60 -29.51
C ASP A 387 19.64 3.91 -29.57
N SER A 388 19.41 4.71 -30.61
CA SER A 388 20.09 5.99 -30.84
C SER A 388 19.07 7.11 -31.03
N PRO A 389 18.45 7.60 -29.94
CA PRO A 389 17.52 8.72 -30.00
C PRO A 389 18.27 10.02 -30.35
N LEU A 390 17.53 10.98 -30.91
CA LEU A 390 18.07 12.32 -31.17
C LEU A 390 18.38 13.01 -29.84
N ILE A 391 19.52 13.69 -29.75
CA ILE A 391 19.84 14.56 -28.61
C ILE A 391 19.88 16.00 -29.12
N THR A 392 19.15 16.91 -28.49
CA THR A 392 19.15 18.33 -28.90
C THR A 392 20.38 19.05 -28.36
N GLU A 393 20.82 20.11 -29.02
CA GLU A 393 21.94 20.93 -28.55
C GLU A 393 21.51 21.98 -27.52
N ASP A 394 20.24 22.37 -27.54
CA ASP A 394 19.63 23.41 -26.73
C ASP A 394 18.21 23.01 -26.26
N GLN A 395 17.47 23.97 -25.71
CA GLN A 395 16.10 23.80 -25.23
C GLN A 395 15.08 23.50 -26.33
N ASN A 396 15.39 23.79 -27.60
CA ASN A 396 14.42 23.69 -28.70
C ASN A 396 14.30 22.25 -29.18
N ILE A 397 13.07 21.76 -29.22
CA ILE A 397 12.73 20.42 -29.69
C ILE A 397 12.28 20.53 -31.15
N PRO A 398 12.88 19.76 -32.08
CA PRO A 398 12.54 19.82 -33.50
C PRO A 398 11.08 19.48 -33.78
N GLU A 399 10.54 20.07 -34.84
CA GLU A 399 9.21 19.74 -35.34
C GLU A 399 9.13 18.24 -35.65
N GLY A 400 7.96 17.63 -35.42
CA GLY A 400 7.78 16.20 -35.59
C GLY A 400 8.39 15.30 -34.51
N HIS A 401 9.24 15.81 -33.61
CA HIS A 401 9.85 15.06 -32.51
C HIS A 401 9.18 15.35 -31.16
N MET A 402 9.28 14.42 -30.23
CA MET A 402 8.89 14.57 -28.83
C MET A 402 10.08 14.24 -27.92
N ALA A 403 10.28 15.03 -26.87
CA ALA A 403 11.29 14.77 -25.86
C ALA A 403 10.77 13.77 -24.81
N LEU A 404 11.61 12.78 -24.49
CA LEU A 404 11.26 11.60 -23.68
C LEU A 404 12.17 11.46 -22.45
N ASP A 405 13.30 12.15 -22.38
CA ASP A 405 14.16 12.27 -21.20
C ASP A 405 14.96 13.59 -21.26
N ILE A 406 15.54 13.99 -20.13
CA ILE A 406 16.48 15.11 -20.07
C ILE A 406 17.81 14.74 -20.75
N GLY A 407 18.40 15.69 -21.47
CA GLY A 407 19.66 15.49 -22.18
C GLY A 407 20.90 15.47 -21.27
N PRO A 408 22.07 15.10 -21.81
CA PRO A 408 23.33 14.98 -21.06
C PRO A 408 23.77 16.29 -20.37
N LYS A 409 23.63 17.46 -21.01
CA LYS A 409 24.01 18.76 -20.41
C LYS A 409 23.10 19.08 -19.22
N THR A 410 21.81 18.76 -19.33
CA THR A 410 20.82 18.89 -18.27
C THR A 410 21.15 17.99 -17.09
N ILE A 411 21.47 16.72 -17.36
CA ILE A 411 21.90 15.77 -16.32
C ILE A 411 23.09 16.33 -15.55
N GLU A 412 24.13 16.77 -16.25
CA GLU A 412 25.32 17.34 -15.61
C GLU A 412 24.96 18.54 -14.72
N LYS A 413 24.14 19.46 -15.23
CA LYS A 413 23.69 20.64 -14.48
C LYS A 413 22.89 20.26 -13.22
N TYR A 414 21.99 19.29 -13.33
CA TYR A 414 21.14 18.86 -12.21
C TYR A 414 21.97 18.16 -11.15
N VAL A 415 22.86 17.24 -11.55
CA VAL A 415 23.79 16.54 -10.67
C VAL A 415 24.72 17.54 -9.96
N GLN A 416 25.25 18.53 -10.67
CA GLN A 416 26.06 19.59 -10.07
C GLN A 416 25.28 20.39 -9.03
N THR A 417 24.01 20.70 -9.29
CA THR A 417 23.15 21.47 -8.38
C THR A 417 22.81 20.67 -7.12
N ILE A 418 22.46 19.39 -7.25
CA ILE A 418 22.33 18.45 -6.12
C ILE A 418 23.66 18.37 -5.34
N GLY A 419 24.78 18.47 -6.04
CA GLY A 419 26.12 18.60 -5.49
C GLY A 419 26.33 19.80 -4.54
N LYS A 420 25.51 20.86 -4.62
CA LYS A 420 25.65 22.05 -3.76
C LYS A 420 24.73 22.01 -2.53
N CYS A 421 23.78 21.09 -2.50
CA CYS A 421 22.71 21.07 -1.52
C CYS A 421 23.06 20.19 -0.30
N LYS A 422 22.45 20.53 0.84
CA LYS A 422 22.48 19.69 2.06
C LYS A 422 21.18 18.90 2.25
N SER A 423 20.11 19.29 1.56
CA SER A 423 18.86 18.52 1.48
C SER A 423 18.37 18.42 0.04
N ALA A 424 17.79 17.28 -0.32
CA ALA A 424 17.18 17.05 -1.63
C ALA A 424 15.87 16.27 -1.50
N ILE A 425 14.82 16.75 -2.14
CA ILE A 425 13.53 16.07 -2.23
C ILE A 425 13.24 15.80 -3.69
N TRP A 426 12.87 14.57 -4.02
CA TRP A 426 12.58 14.17 -5.40
C TRP A 426 11.20 13.54 -5.54
N ASN A 427 10.40 14.06 -6.46
CA ASN A 427 9.08 13.53 -6.80
C ASN A 427 8.81 13.60 -8.31
N GLY A 428 8.72 12.44 -8.95
CA GLY A 428 8.44 12.28 -10.38
C GLY A 428 9.70 12.03 -11.22
N PRO A 429 9.69 11.08 -12.17
CA PRO A 429 10.85 10.76 -13.01
C PRO A 429 11.20 11.91 -13.97
N MET A 430 12.44 11.92 -14.47
CA MET A 430 12.94 12.94 -15.41
C MET A 430 12.62 12.62 -16.87
N GLY A 431 12.27 11.37 -17.15
CA GLY A 431 11.94 10.84 -18.47
C GLY A 431 11.13 9.54 -18.35
N VAL A 432 10.86 8.90 -19.49
CA VAL A 432 10.11 7.62 -19.60
C VAL A 432 11.04 6.46 -19.21
N PHE A 433 11.36 6.35 -17.93
CA PHE A 433 12.41 5.45 -17.43
C PHE A 433 12.10 3.95 -17.61
N GLU A 434 10.85 3.61 -17.90
CA GLU A 434 10.41 2.27 -18.30
C GLU A 434 11.05 1.83 -19.62
N MET A 435 11.45 2.79 -20.46
CA MET A 435 12.18 2.55 -21.69
C MET A 435 13.66 2.86 -21.47
N VAL A 436 14.52 1.84 -21.63
CA VAL A 436 15.96 1.93 -21.35
C VAL A 436 16.63 3.18 -21.96
N PRO A 437 16.39 3.58 -23.22
CA PRO A 437 17.00 4.78 -23.81
C PRO A 437 16.65 6.09 -23.11
N TYR A 438 15.51 6.14 -22.39
CA TYR A 438 14.93 7.33 -21.76
C TYR A 438 14.96 7.25 -20.22
N SER A 439 15.83 6.39 -19.68
CA SER A 439 15.99 6.16 -18.24
C SER A 439 17.18 6.89 -17.62
N LYS A 440 18.09 7.41 -18.44
CA LYS A 440 19.40 7.93 -18.01
C LYS A 440 19.25 9.12 -17.06
N GLY A 441 18.36 10.06 -17.37
CA GLY A 441 18.10 11.22 -16.54
C GLY A 441 17.59 10.83 -15.16
N THR A 442 16.54 10.01 -15.12
CA THR A 442 15.93 9.50 -13.88
C THR A 442 16.96 8.78 -13.00
N PHE A 443 17.77 7.88 -13.56
CA PHE A 443 18.79 7.16 -12.80
C PHE A 443 19.97 8.05 -12.36
N ALA A 444 20.33 9.06 -13.15
CA ALA A 444 21.37 10.00 -12.77
C ALA A 444 20.99 10.82 -11.51
N ILE A 445 19.72 11.22 -11.39
CA ILE A 445 19.21 11.90 -10.19
C ILE A 445 19.27 10.98 -8.98
N ALA A 446 18.76 9.74 -9.09
CA ALA A 446 18.81 8.75 -8.01
C ALA A 446 20.25 8.52 -7.52
N LYS A 447 21.19 8.33 -8.46
CA LYS A 447 22.62 8.14 -8.17
C LYS A 447 23.27 9.37 -7.53
N ALA A 448 22.92 10.58 -7.96
CA ALA A 448 23.43 11.80 -7.37
C ALA A 448 22.97 11.97 -5.92
N MET A 449 21.70 11.68 -5.63
CA MET A 449 21.14 11.71 -4.28
C MET A 449 21.75 10.63 -3.38
N GLY A 450 21.84 9.38 -3.84
CA GLY A 450 22.43 8.28 -3.08
C GLY A 450 23.92 8.51 -2.79
N ARG A 451 24.70 8.93 -3.80
CA ARG A 451 26.11 9.33 -3.60
C ARG A 451 26.24 10.52 -2.65
N GLY A 452 25.39 11.53 -2.78
CA GLY A 452 25.39 12.70 -1.90
C GLY A 452 25.17 12.34 -0.44
N THR A 453 24.25 11.41 -0.20
CA THR A 453 23.91 10.93 1.14
C THR A 453 25.08 10.20 1.77
N GLN A 454 25.62 9.20 1.06
CA GLN A 454 26.69 8.36 1.56
C GLN A 454 28.01 9.10 1.77
N LYS A 455 28.37 10.03 0.86
CA LYS A 455 29.68 10.69 0.90
C LYS A 455 29.70 12.00 1.69
N ARG A 456 28.55 12.68 1.82
CA ARG A 456 28.49 14.07 2.33
C ARG A 456 27.38 14.30 3.34
N GLY A 457 26.60 13.28 3.69
CA GLY A 457 25.48 13.42 4.61
C GLY A 457 24.33 14.26 4.05
N LEU A 458 24.13 14.28 2.72
CA LEU A 458 22.94 14.88 2.11
C LEU A 458 21.69 14.23 2.70
N MET A 459 20.75 15.02 3.21
CA MET A 459 19.43 14.51 3.58
C MET A 459 18.60 14.33 2.29
N SER A 460 18.47 13.10 1.82
CA SER A 460 17.78 12.77 0.56
C SER A 460 16.45 12.07 0.82
N ILE A 461 15.38 12.62 0.24
CA ILE A 461 14.03 12.08 0.33
C ILE A 461 13.45 11.83 -1.06
N ILE A 462 12.94 10.62 -1.29
CA ILE A 462 12.19 10.28 -2.51
C ILE A 462 10.72 10.10 -2.14
N GLY A 463 9.82 10.83 -2.78
CA GLY A 463 8.39 10.92 -2.43
C GLY A 463 7.52 9.72 -2.82
N GLY A 464 8.11 8.55 -3.12
CA GLY A 464 7.37 7.34 -3.50
C GLY A 464 6.98 7.27 -4.97
N GLY A 465 6.12 6.30 -5.29
CA GLY A 465 5.63 6.05 -6.65
C GLY A 465 6.74 5.67 -7.64
N GLU A 466 6.67 6.22 -8.85
CA GLU A 466 7.63 5.95 -9.94
C GLU A 466 9.08 6.30 -9.56
N SER A 467 9.31 7.39 -8.82
CA SER A 467 10.67 7.77 -8.40
C SER A 467 11.28 6.75 -7.42
N ALA A 468 10.47 6.18 -6.52
CA ALA A 468 10.94 5.12 -5.62
C ALA A 468 11.25 3.84 -6.41
N GLY A 469 10.37 3.46 -7.34
CA GLY A 469 10.62 2.33 -8.25
C GLY A 469 11.91 2.52 -9.05
N ALA A 470 12.16 3.71 -9.58
CA ALA A 470 13.41 4.01 -10.29
C ALA A 470 14.65 3.91 -9.37
N ALA A 471 14.57 4.37 -8.13
CA ALA A 471 15.66 4.27 -7.17
C ALA A 471 15.97 2.81 -6.78
N GLU A 472 14.94 1.95 -6.71
CA GLU A 472 15.11 0.51 -6.50
C GLU A 472 15.75 -0.17 -7.70
N LEU A 473 15.24 0.09 -8.91
CA LEU A 473 15.75 -0.51 -10.16
C LEU A 473 17.24 -0.20 -10.41
N CYS A 474 17.70 0.99 -10.05
CA CYS A 474 19.12 1.35 -10.17
C CYS A 474 19.97 1.03 -8.93
N GLY A 475 19.39 0.39 -7.90
CA GLY A 475 20.09 -0.03 -6.69
C GLY A 475 20.51 1.09 -5.73
N GLU A 476 19.99 2.31 -5.91
CA GLU A 476 20.35 3.47 -5.07
C GLU A 476 19.41 3.63 -3.86
N ALA A 477 18.25 2.96 -3.82
CA ALA A 477 17.26 3.08 -2.74
C ALA A 477 17.87 2.91 -1.33
N ALA A 478 18.74 1.92 -1.13
CA ALA A 478 19.41 1.66 0.15
C ALA A 478 20.40 2.78 0.58
N ARG A 479 20.79 3.65 -0.37
CA ARG A 479 21.75 4.72 -0.17
C ARG A 479 21.09 6.07 0.07
N ILE A 480 19.77 6.15 -0.07
CA ILE A 480 18.94 7.34 0.16
C ILE A 480 18.56 7.40 1.66
N SER A 481 18.43 8.61 2.23
CA SER A 481 18.06 8.75 3.65
C SER A 481 16.66 8.21 3.91
N HIS A 482 15.72 8.53 3.02
CA HIS A 482 14.35 8.04 3.08
C HIS A 482 13.72 7.85 1.70
N VAL A 483 13.29 6.62 1.40
CA VAL A 483 12.46 6.30 0.23
C VAL A 483 11.05 6.03 0.74
N SER A 484 10.15 6.98 0.48
CA SER A 484 8.77 6.92 0.95
C SER A 484 7.98 5.82 0.23
N THR A 485 7.12 5.13 0.99
CA THR A 485 6.06 4.26 0.47
C THR A 485 4.76 5.02 0.15
N GLY A 486 4.72 6.30 0.53
CA GLY A 486 3.57 7.17 0.59
C GLY A 486 2.93 7.56 -0.73
N GLY A 487 3.72 7.68 -1.81
CA GLY A 487 3.24 8.12 -3.13
C GLY A 487 2.37 9.38 -3.03
N GLY A 488 1.05 9.24 -3.23
CA GLY A 488 0.07 10.32 -3.07
C GLY A 488 0.04 10.93 -1.66
N ALA A 489 0.21 10.13 -0.60
CA ALA A 489 0.26 10.65 0.77
C ALA A 489 1.46 11.58 1.01
N SER A 490 2.63 11.22 0.46
CA SER A 490 3.80 12.09 0.49
C SER A 490 3.56 13.39 -0.28
N LEU A 491 2.88 13.31 -1.43
CA LEU A 491 2.57 14.48 -2.23
C LEU A 491 1.65 15.44 -1.46
N GLU A 492 0.55 14.95 -0.91
CA GLU A 492 -0.38 15.79 -0.12
C GLU A 492 0.29 16.42 1.10
N LEU A 493 1.19 15.68 1.75
CA LEU A 493 1.96 16.21 2.88
C LEU A 493 2.90 17.34 2.43
N LEU A 494 3.57 17.17 1.28
CA LEU A 494 4.41 18.20 0.68
C LEU A 494 3.60 19.39 0.14
N GLU A 495 2.32 19.21 -0.17
CA GLU A 495 1.36 20.28 -0.46
C GLU A 495 0.94 21.05 0.81
N GLY A 496 1.33 20.57 2.00
CA GLY A 496 1.00 21.18 3.28
C GLY A 496 -0.34 20.72 3.86
N LYS A 497 -0.97 19.70 3.27
CA LYS A 497 -2.23 19.12 3.78
C LYS A 497 -1.96 18.27 5.01
N THR A 498 -2.97 18.19 5.86
CA THR A 498 -2.96 17.26 7.00
C THR A 498 -3.50 15.91 6.54
N LEU A 499 -2.78 14.84 6.84
CA LEU A 499 -3.20 13.47 6.49
C LEU A 499 -4.17 12.94 7.56
N PRO A 500 -5.42 12.59 7.23
CA PRO A 500 -6.40 12.12 8.21
C PRO A 500 -5.91 10.94 9.07
N GLY A 501 -5.24 9.96 8.43
CA GLY A 501 -4.69 8.79 9.11
C GLY A 501 -3.48 9.07 9.99
N VAL A 502 -2.80 10.21 9.82
CA VAL A 502 -1.77 10.68 10.76
C VAL A 502 -2.42 11.49 11.88
N ALA A 503 -3.35 12.39 11.54
CA ALA A 503 -3.99 13.28 12.48
C ALA A 503 -4.76 12.54 13.59
N VAL A 504 -5.36 11.40 13.25
CA VAL A 504 -6.13 10.55 14.18
C VAL A 504 -5.28 9.84 15.24
N LEU A 505 -3.96 9.76 15.04
CA LEU A 505 -3.05 9.10 15.98
C LEU A 505 -2.79 9.99 17.19
N ASP A 506 -2.49 9.35 18.32
CA ASP A 506 -2.20 10.04 19.57
C ASP A 506 -0.90 10.84 19.47
N ASP A 507 -0.91 12.05 20.02
CA ASP A 507 0.28 12.89 20.10
C ASP A 507 1.25 12.37 21.17
N LYS A 508 2.54 12.50 20.87
CA LYS A 508 3.60 12.25 21.85
C LYS A 508 3.70 13.46 22.78
N GLU A 509 3.58 13.22 24.09
CA GLU A 509 3.71 14.26 25.14
C GLU A 509 5.11 14.89 25.17
#